data_AF-A0A2H0YTL3-F1
#
_entry.id   AF-A0A2H0YTL3-F1
#
_cell.length_a   1.000
_cell.length_b   1.000
_cell.length_c   1.000
_cell.angle_alpha   90.00
_cell.angle_beta   90.00
_cell.angle_gamma   90.00
#
_symmetry.space_group_name_H-M   'P 1'
#
loop_
_entity.id
_entity.type
_entity.pdbx_description
1 polymer ?
#
loop_
_entity_poly.entity_id
_entity_poly.type
_entity_poly.pdbx_seq_one_letter_code
_entity_poly.pdbx_strand_id
1 'polypeptide(L)'
;MDFRFEPGLFHFLNTKHILGDADIVGWAGAGKAFLDTDSQAFALKQLELSHKLHNSCEVHIIQHRDCGGYGGSKQFESPQDEVRFHTDQITKIKSLIS
;
A
#
# COMPACT_ATOMS: atom_id res chain seq x y z
N MET A 1 8.08 3.24 3.82
CA MET A 1 9.49 2.83 3.68
C MET A 1 10.23 3.75 2.72
N ASP A 2 9.65 4.13 1.57
CA ASP A 2 10.28 5.13 0.69
C ASP A 2 10.16 6.54 1.29
N PHE A 3 11.28 7.07 1.80
CA PHE A 3 11.34 8.40 2.43
C PHE A 3 10.98 9.54 1.48
N ARG A 4 11.10 9.33 0.16
CA ARG A 4 10.75 10.34 -0.85
C ARG A 4 9.24 10.60 -0.87
N PHE A 5 8.44 9.62 -0.44
CA PHE A 5 6.98 9.68 -0.43
C PHE A 5 6.39 10.10 0.92
N GLU A 6 7.16 10.03 2.01
CA GLU A 6 6.69 10.32 3.37
C GLU A 6 5.99 11.69 3.53
N PRO A 7 6.51 12.81 2.99
CA PRO A 7 5.83 14.10 3.09
C PRO A 7 4.43 14.09 2.47
N GLY A 8 4.28 13.44 1.31
CA GLY A 8 2.99 13.30 0.63
C GLY A 8 2.02 12.39 1.37
N LEU A 9 2.53 11.29 1.93
CA LEU A 9 1.75 10.38 2.79
C LEU A 9 1.21 11.12 4.02
N PHE A 10 2.06 11.80 4.78
CA PHE A 10 1.62 12.50 5.99
C PHE A 10 0.64 13.63 5.68
N HIS A 11 0.81 14.33 4.57
CA HIS A 11 -0.18 15.29 4.10
C HIS A 11 -1.54 14.62 3.82
N PHE A 12 -1.55 13.48 3.11
CA PHE A 12 -2.77 12.70 2.86
C PHE A 12 -3.45 12.24 4.16
N LEU A 13 -2.70 11.67 5.11
CA LEU A 13 -3.25 11.21 6.40
C LEU A 13 -3.83 12.37 7.21
N ASN A 14 -3.14 13.52 7.23
CA ASN A 14 -3.60 14.71 7.93
C ASN A 14 -4.90 15.27 7.30
N THR A 15 -4.97 15.35 5.97
CA THR A 15 -6.18 15.79 5.25
C THR A 15 -7.35 14.82 5.39
N LYS A 16 -7.08 13.55 5.67
CA LYS A 16 -8.08 12.53 5.99
C LYS A 16 -8.47 12.49 7.48
N HIS A 17 -7.81 13.28 8.33
CA HIS A 17 -7.99 13.27 9.79
C HIS A 17 -7.72 11.91 10.46
N ILE A 18 -6.88 11.08 9.86
CA ILE A 18 -6.50 9.74 10.38
C ILE A 18 -5.04 9.70 10.85
N LEU A 19 -4.33 10.83 10.81
CA LEU A 19 -2.97 10.92 11.34
C LEU A 19 -3.01 10.80 12.88
N GLY A 20 -2.37 9.75 13.41
CA GLY A 20 -2.40 9.42 14.84
C GLY A 20 -3.53 8.48 15.25
N ASP A 21 -4.42 8.11 14.32
CA ASP A 21 -5.56 7.19 14.53
C ASP A 21 -5.51 5.99 13.56
N ALA A 22 -4.34 5.71 12.99
CA ALA A 22 -4.14 4.64 12.02
C ALA A 22 -2.83 3.90 12.28
N ASP A 23 -2.86 2.58 12.09
CA ASP A 23 -1.66 1.75 12.02
C ASP A 23 -0.94 2.01 10.69
N ILE A 24 0.15 2.77 10.73
CA ILE A 24 0.93 3.08 9.52
C ILE A 24 1.96 1.98 9.28
N VAL A 25 1.74 1.21 8.23
CA VAL A 25 2.61 0.09 7.84
C VAL A 25 3.36 0.40 6.55
N GLY A 26 4.68 0.26 6.57
CA GLY A 26 5.54 0.56 5.43
C GLY A 26 6.38 -0.63 4.97
N TRP A 27 5.94 -1.32 3.90
CA TRP A 27 6.70 -2.40 3.27
C TRP A 27 7.22 -2.02 1.88
N ALA A 28 8.26 -2.71 1.41
CA ALA A 28 8.74 -2.57 0.05
C ALA A 28 7.61 -2.97 -0.94
N GLY A 29 7.25 -2.06 -1.85
CA GLY A 29 6.15 -2.28 -2.79
C GLY A 29 4.74 -2.21 -2.18
N ALA A 30 4.61 -1.88 -0.88
CA ALA A 30 3.35 -1.73 -0.17
C ALA A 30 2.32 -2.84 -0.47
N GLY A 31 1.36 -2.57 -1.36
CA GLY A 31 0.32 -3.50 -1.80
C GLY A 31 0.85 -4.80 -2.42
N LYS A 32 2.07 -4.78 -2.98
CA LYS A 32 2.72 -5.97 -3.54
C LYS A 32 2.76 -7.14 -2.54
N ALA A 33 2.93 -6.83 -1.26
CA ALA A 33 3.02 -7.85 -0.22
C ALA A 33 1.78 -8.77 -0.15
N PHE A 34 0.60 -8.26 -0.55
CA PHE A 34 -0.65 -9.03 -0.56
C PHE A 34 -0.80 -9.94 -1.78
N LEU A 35 -0.03 -9.72 -2.85
CA LEU A 35 -0.14 -10.46 -4.11
C LEU A 35 1.03 -11.43 -4.32
N ASP A 36 2.20 -11.14 -3.77
CA ASP A 36 3.36 -12.01 -3.83
C ASP A 36 3.21 -13.20 -2.86
N THR A 37 3.40 -14.43 -3.36
CA THR A 37 3.21 -15.67 -2.59
C THR A 37 4.04 -15.71 -1.31
N ASP A 38 5.27 -15.23 -1.35
CA ASP A 38 6.21 -15.30 -0.22
C ASP A 38 5.83 -14.37 0.94
N SER A 39 5.10 -13.29 0.67
CA SER A 39 4.74 -12.28 1.67
C SER A 39 3.25 -12.22 2.00
N GLN A 40 2.38 -12.85 1.19
CA GLN A 40 0.93 -12.73 1.33
C GLN A 40 0.44 -13.18 2.70
N ALA A 41 0.90 -14.33 3.19
CA ALA A 41 0.50 -14.84 4.50
C ALA A 41 0.87 -13.87 5.63
N PHE A 42 2.06 -13.27 5.55
CA PHE A 42 2.49 -12.24 6.49
C PHE A 42 1.58 -11.01 6.40
N ALA A 43 1.33 -10.49 5.20
CA ALA A 43 0.53 -9.29 4.99
C ALA A 43 -0.90 -9.44 5.54
N LEU A 44 -1.56 -10.57 5.23
CA LEU A 44 -2.89 -10.89 5.76
C LEU A 44 -2.90 -11.03 7.28
N LYS A 45 -1.84 -11.62 7.85
CA LYS A 45 -1.72 -11.75 9.31
C LYS A 45 -1.63 -10.39 10.01
N GLN A 46 -0.96 -9.42 9.41
CA GLN A 46 -0.84 -8.08 9.99
C GLN A 46 -2.18 -7.33 9.97
N LEU A 47 -2.99 -7.48 8.90
CA LEU A 47 -4.36 -6.95 8.89
C LEU A 47 -5.24 -7.58 9.98
N GLU A 48 -5.18 -8.91 10.13
CA GLU A 48 -5.91 -9.62 11.17
C GLU A 48 -5.53 -9.11 12.57
N LEU A 49 -4.24 -8.87 12.81
CA LEU A 49 -3.75 -8.35 14.09
C LEU A 49 -4.21 -6.91 14.35
N SER A 50 -4.14 -6.03 13.36
CA SER A 50 -4.64 -4.64 13.46
C SER A 50 -6.13 -4.62 13.81
N HIS A 51 -6.94 -5.46 13.14
CA HIS A 51 -8.36 -5.59 13.45
C HIS A 51 -8.60 -6.11 14.88
N LYS A 52 -7.88 -7.14 15.30
CA LYS A 52 -8.05 -7.73 16.64
C LYS A 52 -7.63 -6.82 17.78
N LEU A 53 -6.56 -6.06 17.60
CA LEU A 53 -5.96 -5.27 18.67
C LEU A 53 -6.51 -3.85 18.74
N HIS A 54 -6.78 -3.24 17.58
CA HIS A 54 -7.15 -1.83 17.48
C HIS A 54 -8.54 -1.62 16.86
N ASN A 55 -9.28 -2.69 16.56
CA ASN A 55 -10.59 -2.63 15.90
C ASN A 55 -10.55 -1.84 14.58
N SER A 56 -9.51 -2.03 13.77
CA SER A 56 -9.40 -1.36 12.47
C SER A 56 -10.60 -1.71 11.58
N CYS A 57 -11.29 -0.70 11.05
CA CYS A 57 -12.48 -0.84 10.21
C CYS A 57 -12.25 -0.43 8.74
N GLU A 58 -11.12 0.21 8.44
CA GLU A 58 -10.78 0.70 7.10
C GLU A 58 -9.32 0.39 6.77
N VAL A 59 -9.05 -0.02 5.54
CA VAL A 59 -7.70 -0.32 5.04
C VAL A 59 -7.39 0.56 3.84
N HIS A 60 -6.38 1.42 3.96
CA HIS A 60 -5.87 2.22 2.87
C HIS A 60 -4.61 1.59 2.27
N ILE A 61 -4.70 1.08 1.04
CA ILE A 61 -3.54 0.63 0.27
C ILE A 61 -3.01 1.81 -0.55
N ILE A 62 -1.83 2.30 -0.19
CA ILE A 62 -1.20 3.45 -0.85
C ILE A 62 0.03 2.96 -1.62
N GLN A 63 0.05 3.25 -2.92
CA GLN A 63 1.20 3.03 -3.79
C GLN A 63 1.65 4.37 -4.37
N HIS A 64 2.93 4.47 -4.71
CA HIS A 64 3.49 5.66 -5.34
C HIS A 64 4.23 5.28 -6.62
N ARG A 65 4.37 6.27 -7.51
CA ARG A 65 5.17 6.14 -8.73
C ARG A 65 6.66 6.09 -8.43
N ASP A 66 7.43 5.54 -9.35
CA ASP A 66 8.86 5.26 -9.22
C ASP A 66 9.20 4.41 -7.99
N CYS A 67 8.35 3.41 -7.71
CA CYS A 67 8.52 2.53 -6.58
C CYS A 67 9.56 1.43 -6.88
N GLY A 68 10.65 1.40 -6.10
CA GLY A 68 11.71 0.41 -6.24
C GLY A 68 11.23 -1.04 -6.06
N GLY A 69 10.19 -1.29 -5.26
CA GLY A 69 9.60 -2.63 -5.06
C GLY A 69 8.91 -3.20 -6.32
N TYR A 70 8.56 -2.32 -7.27
CA TYR A 70 8.03 -2.64 -8.58
C TYR A 70 9.07 -2.44 -9.71
N GLY A 71 10.32 -2.15 -9.37
CA GLY A 71 11.42 -1.94 -10.32
C GLY A 71 11.62 -0.49 -10.80
N GLY A 72 10.87 0.46 -10.24
CA GLY A 72 10.93 1.89 -10.58
C GLY A 72 10.22 2.23 -11.90
N SER A 73 10.11 3.52 -12.23
CA SER A 73 9.34 3.94 -13.42
C SER A 73 9.92 3.43 -14.74
N LYS A 74 11.21 3.03 -14.75
CA LYS A 74 11.89 2.44 -15.93
C LYS A 74 11.33 1.08 -16.38
N GLN A 75 10.55 0.40 -15.55
CA GLN A 75 9.86 -0.85 -15.89
C GLN A 75 8.63 -0.62 -16.79
N PHE A 76 8.16 0.62 -16.89
CA PHE A 76 6.94 0.97 -17.62
C PHE A 76 7.28 1.78 -18.87
N GLU A 77 6.49 1.60 -19.93
CA GLU A 77 6.67 2.35 -21.18
C GLU A 77 6.28 3.84 -21.01
N SER A 78 5.32 4.12 -20.14
CA SER A 78 4.87 5.48 -19.84
C SER A 78 4.40 5.65 -18.38
N PRO A 79 4.33 6.91 -17.89
CA PRO A 79 3.67 7.23 -16.62
C PRO A 79 2.25 6.69 -16.48
N GLN A 80 1.50 6.65 -17.57
CA GLN A 80 0.12 6.18 -17.60
C GLN A 80 0.04 4.66 -17.44
N ASP A 81 1.01 3.92 -18.01
CA ASP A 81 1.10 2.47 -17.83
C ASP A 81 1.43 2.10 -16.39
N GLU A 82 2.31 2.86 -15.74
CA GLU A 82 2.60 2.72 -14.31
C GLU A 82 1.35 2.93 -13.45
N VAL A 83 0.58 4.00 -13.70
CA VAL A 83 -0.67 4.28 -12.98
C VAL A 83 -1.70 3.17 -13.21
N ARG A 84 -1.86 2.70 -14.45
CA ARG A 84 -2.77 1.59 -14.78
C ARG A 84 -2.37 0.32 -14.03
N PHE A 85 -1.09 -0.03 -14.08
CA PHE A 85 -0.55 -1.17 -13.36
C PHE A 85 -0.86 -1.09 -11.86
N HIS A 86 -0.54 0.03 -11.19
CA HIS A 86 -0.82 0.19 -9.76
C HIS A 86 -2.32 0.09 -9.44
N THR A 87 -3.18 0.66 -10.29
CA THR A 87 -4.64 0.60 -10.14
C THR A 87 -5.15 -0.85 -10.25
N ASP A 88 -4.62 -1.62 -11.20
CA ASP A 88 -4.95 -3.04 -11.37
C ASP A 88 -4.49 -3.86 -10.16
N GLN A 89 -3.29 -3.60 -9.63
CA GLN A 89 -2.81 -4.26 -8.41
C GLN A 89 -3.73 -3.96 -7.23
N ILE A 90 -4.10 -2.69 -7.01
CA ILE A 90 -4.99 -2.28 -5.91
C ILE A 90 -6.37 -2.95 -6.04
N THR A 91 -6.90 -3.04 -7.26
CA THR A 91 -8.17 -3.72 -7.52
C THR A 91 -8.10 -5.20 -7.13
N LYS A 92 -7.02 -5.90 -7.48
CA LYS A 92 -6.81 -7.31 -7.09
C LYS A 92 -6.71 -7.47 -5.57
N ILE A 93 -5.99 -6.57 -4.91
CA ILE A 93 -5.86 -6.59 -3.44
C ILE A 93 -7.22 -6.36 -2.80
N LYS A 94 -8.00 -5.38 -3.29
CA LYS A 94 -9.35 -5.14 -2.80
C LYS A 94 -10.20 -6.39 -2.88
N SER A 95 -10.22 -7.10 -4.01
CA SER A 95 -10.95 -8.36 -4.15
C SER A 95 -10.47 -9.48 -3.23
N LEU A 96 -9.21 -9.44 -2.78
CA LEU A 96 -8.64 -10.42 -1.85
C LEU A 96 -9.04 -10.15 -0.39
N ILE A 97 -9.20 -8.88 -0.01
CA ILE A 97 -9.40 -8.46 1.40
C ILE A 97 -10.80 -7.89 1.69
N SER A 98 -11.70 -7.88 0.71
CA SER A 98 -13.10 -7.44 0.87
C SER A 98 -13.98 -8.51 1.47
#